data_AF-A0A2G4FJW7-F1
#
_entry.id   AF-A0A2G4FJW7-F1
#
_cell.length_a   1.000
_cell.length_b   1.000
_cell.length_c   1.000
_cell.angle_alpha   90.00
_cell.angle_beta   90.00
_cell.angle_gamma   90.00
#
_symmetry.space_group_name_H-M   'P 1'
#
loop_
_entity.id
_entity.type
_entity.pdbx_description
1 polymer ?
#
loop_
_entity_poly.entity_id
_entity_poly.type
_entity_poly.pdbx_seq_one_letter_code
_entity_poly.pdbx_strand_id
1 'polypeptide(L)'
;MGETIEKHITHEQILNMEKQDRVHFANSLGGFKSLGLIGTQNNKMQTNLAIIDSVLHLGSNPPLFGMVFRPGAVARHTLENILETG
;
A
#
# COMPACT_ATOMS: atom_id res chain seq x y z
N MET A 1 -41.39 2.99 -1.58
CA MET A 1 -40.15 2.53 -0.91
C MET A 1 -39.36 1.76 -1.95
N GLY A 2 -38.25 2.32 -2.45
CA GLY A 2 -37.43 1.63 -3.46
C GLY A 2 -36.61 0.54 -2.78
N GLU A 3 -36.71 -0.70 -3.26
CA GLU A 3 -35.81 -1.77 -2.83
C GLU A 3 -34.37 -1.39 -3.18
N THR A 4 -33.49 -1.39 -2.19
CA THR A 4 -32.06 -1.20 -2.43
C THR A 4 -31.53 -2.51 -2.98
N ILE A 5 -31.11 -2.51 -4.25
CA ILE A 5 -30.48 -3.70 -4.85
C ILE A 5 -29.07 -3.81 -4.27
N GLU A 6 -28.88 -4.73 -3.33
CA GLU A 6 -27.56 -5.07 -2.82
C GLU A 6 -26.83 -5.96 -3.83
N LYS A 7 -25.68 -5.49 -4.33
CA LYS A 7 -24.80 -6.29 -5.17
C LYS A 7 -23.87 -7.11 -4.29
N HIS A 8 -24.11 -8.41 -4.19
CA HIS A 8 -23.20 -9.36 -3.54
C HIS A 8 -22.14 -9.84 -4.54
N ILE A 9 -20.85 -9.72 -4.19
CA ILE A 9 -19.72 -10.18 -5.01
C ILE A 9 -18.98 -11.28 -4.23
N THR A 10 -18.98 -12.50 -4.75
CA THR A 10 -18.35 -13.66 -4.13
C THR A 10 -16.84 -13.70 -4.37
N HIS A 11 -16.12 -14.47 -3.55
CA HIS A 11 -14.69 -14.71 -3.74
C HIS A 11 -14.37 -15.29 -5.13
N GLU A 12 -15.18 -16.24 -5.62
CA GLU A 12 -15.02 -16.83 -6.96
C GLU A 12 -15.22 -15.77 -8.06
N GLN A 13 -16.22 -14.90 -7.92
CA GLN A 13 -16.44 -13.80 -8.86
C GLN A 13 -15.23 -12.85 -8.89
N ILE A 14 -14.63 -12.53 -7.74
CA ILE A 14 -13.41 -11.70 -7.67
C ILE A 14 -12.25 -12.39 -8.39
N LEU A 15 -12.04 -13.69 -8.17
CA LEU A 15 -10.96 -14.42 -8.81
C LEU A 15 -11.13 -14.53 -10.33
N ASN A 16 -12.37 -14.62 -10.81
CA ASN A 16 -12.72 -14.67 -12.23
C ASN A 16 -12.73 -13.30 -12.93
N MET A 17 -12.51 -12.19 -12.21
CA MET A 17 -12.34 -10.87 -12.83
C MET A 17 -11.09 -10.84 -13.71
N GLU A 18 -11.11 -10.00 -14.74
CA GLU A 18 -9.90 -9.65 -15.47
C GLU A 18 -8.85 -9.05 -14.53
N LYS A 19 -7.57 -9.28 -14.84
CA LYS A 19 -6.47 -8.98 -13.92
C LYS A 19 -6.48 -7.52 -13.42
N GLN A 20 -6.69 -6.56 -14.33
CA GLN A 20 -6.69 -5.14 -13.97
C GLN A 20 -7.93 -4.78 -13.15
N ASP A 21 -9.10 -5.28 -13.53
CA ASP A 21 -10.34 -5.06 -12.78
C ASP A 21 -10.24 -5.60 -11.36
N ARG A 22 -9.65 -6.79 -11.18
CA ARG A 22 -9.39 -7.37 -9.86
C ARG A 22 -8.46 -6.49 -9.03
N VAL A 23 -7.40 -5.94 -9.64
CA VAL A 23 -6.45 -5.04 -8.96
C VAL A 23 -7.13 -3.74 -8.55
N HIS A 24 -7.90 -3.11 -9.44
CA HIS A 24 -8.63 -1.89 -9.13
C HIS A 24 -9.70 -2.12 -8.07
N PHE A 25 -10.51 -3.18 -8.23
CA PHE A 25 -11.52 -3.58 -7.25
C PHE A 25 -10.90 -3.74 -5.87
N ALA A 26 -9.83 -4.54 -5.73
CA ALA A 26 -9.15 -4.74 -4.45
C ALA A 26 -8.58 -3.44 -3.87
N ASN A 27 -7.98 -2.58 -4.70
CA ASN A 27 -7.43 -1.30 -4.25
C ASN A 27 -8.52 -0.32 -3.78
N SER A 28 -9.73 -0.39 -4.34
CA SER A 28 -10.87 0.44 -3.96
C SER A 28 -11.53 0.03 -2.64
N LEU A 29 -11.46 -1.26 -2.25
CA LEU A 29 -12.10 -1.77 -1.03
C LEU A 29 -11.59 -1.09 0.25
N GLY A 30 -10.32 -0.66 0.27
CA GLY A 30 -9.71 0.00 1.42
C GLY A 30 -10.15 1.46 1.64
N GLY A 31 -11.02 2.00 0.79
CA GLY A 31 -11.43 3.40 0.86
C GLY A 31 -10.31 4.37 0.52
N PHE A 32 -10.38 5.57 1.11
CA PHE A 32 -9.36 6.60 0.93
C PHE A 32 -8.01 6.16 1.51
N LYS A 33 -6.93 6.47 0.79
CA LYS A 33 -5.55 6.11 1.18
C LYS A 33 -4.70 7.36 1.33
N SER A 34 -3.94 7.42 2.43
CA SER A 34 -2.92 8.44 2.63
C SER A 34 -1.74 8.20 1.70
N LEU A 35 -1.40 9.20 0.89
CA LEU A 35 -0.26 9.14 -0.03
C LEU A 35 0.91 9.92 0.57
N GLY A 36 2.07 9.26 0.67
CA GLY A 36 3.32 9.84 1.14
C GLY A 36 4.45 9.66 0.12
N LEU A 37 5.34 10.66 0.05
CA LEU A 37 6.62 10.54 -0.65
C LEU A 37 7.70 10.18 0.38
N ILE A 38 8.26 8.97 0.27
CA ILE A 38 9.26 8.45 1.21
C ILE A 38 10.65 8.63 0.60
N GLY A 39 11.38 9.62 1.11
CA GLY A 39 12.78 9.86 0.77
C GLY A 39 13.70 8.97 1.61
N THR A 40 14.66 8.33 0.95
CA THR A 40 15.65 7.43 1.59
C THR A 40 17.01 7.61 0.93
N GLN A 41 18.07 7.18 1.61
CA GLN A 41 19.43 7.20 1.09
C GLN A 41 20.19 5.98 1.63
N ASN A 42 21.06 5.39 0.82
CA ASN A 42 21.95 4.31 1.30
C ASN A 42 23.28 4.84 1.87
N ASN A 43 24.12 3.96 2.42
CA ASN A 43 25.44 4.34 2.94
C ASN A 43 26.41 4.89 1.86
N LYS A 44 26.09 4.72 0.58
CA LYS A 44 26.85 5.28 -0.56
C LYS A 44 26.34 6.65 -0.99
N MET A 45 25.50 7.29 -0.17
CA MET A 45 24.89 8.60 -0.43
C MET A 45 23.96 8.65 -1.66
N GLN A 46 23.51 7.51 -2.17
CA GLN A 46 22.57 7.45 -3.30
C GLN A 46 21.15 7.62 -2.79
N THR A 47 20.45 8.64 -3.29
CA THR A 47 19.09 8.99 -2.86
C THR A 47 18.03 8.23 -3.65
N ASN A 48 16.88 8.01 -3.03
CA ASN A 48 15.71 7.37 -3.62
C ASN A 48 14.44 8.02 -3.06
N LEU A 49 13.41 8.15 -3.90
CA LEU A 49 12.10 8.71 -3.54
C LEU A 49 11.00 7.79 -4.07
N ALA A 50 10.11 7.32 -3.20
CA ALA A 50 9.00 6.43 -3.57
C ALA A 50 7.64 6.97 -3.14
N ILE A 51 6.63 6.72 -3.97
CA ILE A 51 5.21 6.95 -3.62
C ILE A 51 4.72 5.74 -2.83
N ILE A 52 4.21 5.97 -1.62
CA ILE A 52 3.66 4.93 -0.74
C ILE A 52 2.27 5.35 -0.28
N ASP A 53 1.28 4.49 -0.50
CA ASP A 53 -0.14 4.71 -0.16
C ASP A 53 -0.58 3.95 1.11
N SER A 54 0.37 3.31 1.79
CA SER A 54 0.12 2.49 2.98
C SER A 54 0.57 3.14 4.27
N VAL A 55 0.77 4.47 4.30
CA VAL A 55 1.22 5.16 5.51
C VAL A 55 0.08 5.21 6.53
N LEU A 56 0.33 4.72 7.76
CA LEU A 56 -0.62 4.74 8.85
C LEU A 56 -0.02 5.30 10.15
N HIS A 57 -0.83 6.00 10.93
CA HIS A 57 -0.49 6.44 12.28
C HIS A 57 -0.76 5.30 13.27
N LEU A 58 0.22 4.97 14.11
CA LEU A 58 0.15 3.88 15.09
C LEU A 58 -0.06 4.38 16.53
N GLY A 59 0.47 5.56 16.87
CA GLY A 59 0.37 6.12 18.21
C GLY A 59 1.05 7.48 18.33
N SER A 60 0.66 8.29 19.32
CA SER A 60 1.19 9.67 19.50
C SER A 60 2.16 9.80 20.68
N ASN A 61 2.28 8.77 21.52
CA ASN A 61 3.23 8.75 22.63
C ASN A 61 3.75 7.31 22.87
N PRO A 62 4.88 6.91 22.24
CA PRO A 62 5.69 7.71 21.31
C PRO A 62 5.01 7.91 19.94
N PRO A 63 5.42 8.93 19.16
CA PRO A 63 4.87 9.18 17.83
C PRO A 63 5.35 8.11 16.84
N LEU A 64 4.46 7.19 16.46
CA LEU A 64 4.77 6.05 15.61
C LEU A 64 3.93 6.07 14.34
N PHE A 65 4.60 5.78 13.23
CA PHE A 65 3.99 5.57 11.93
C PHE A 65 4.46 4.23 11.35
N GLY A 66 3.59 3.60 10.57
CA GLY A 66 3.87 2.37 9.85
C GLY A 66 3.68 2.53 8.35
N MET A 67 4.30 1.65 7.59
CA MET A 67 4.02 1.44 6.17
C MET A 67 4.22 -0.04 5.81
N VAL A 68 3.55 -0.52 4.77
CA VAL A 68 3.54 -1.94 4.40
C VAL A 68 4.29 -2.18 3.09
N PHE A 69 5.22 -3.12 3.12
CA PHE A 69 5.97 -3.56 1.96
C PHE A 69 5.52 -4.98 1.56
N ARG A 70 4.90 -5.15 0.38
CA ARG A 70 4.43 -6.47 -0.13
C ARG A 70 5.58 -7.48 -0.28
N PRO A 71 5.52 -8.75 0.11
CA PRO A 71 6.60 -9.69 -0.23
C PRO A 71 6.79 -9.82 -1.75
N GLY A 72 8.03 -9.85 -2.26
CA GLY A 72 8.31 -9.98 -3.70
C GLY A 72 9.79 -9.80 -4.07
N ALA A 73 10.18 -10.31 -5.25
CA ALA A 73 11.56 -10.40 -5.72
C ALA A 73 12.11 -9.15 -6.43
N VAL A 74 11.31 -8.10 -6.58
CA VAL A 74 11.76 -6.85 -7.20
C VAL A 74 12.49 -6.02 -6.16
N ALA A 75 13.68 -5.50 -6.51
CA ALA A 75 14.49 -4.64 -5.66
C ALA A 75 13.65 -3.47 -5.10
N ARG A 76 13.84 -3.19 -3.82
CA ARG A 76 13.14 -2.11 -3.12
C ARG A 76 14.13 -1.21 -2.43
N HIS A 77 14.69 -0.30 -3.21
CA HIS A 77 15.65 0.67 -2.69
C HIS A 77 15.13 1.39 -1.44
N THR A 78 13.84 1.74 -1.35
CA THR A 78 13.28 2.34 -0.13
C THR A 78 13.42 1.43 1.10
N LEU A 79 13.02 0.16 1.00
CA LEU A 79 13.10 -0.77 2.13
C LEU A 79 14.54 -1.15 2.45
N GLU A 80 15.35 -1.41 1.42
CA GLU A 80 16.78 -1.71 1.54
C GLU A 80 17.52 -0.57 2.23
N ASN A 81 17.30 0.68 1.80
CA ASN A 81 17.88 1.85 2.43
C ASN A 81 17.45 1.97 3.90
N ILE A 82 16.15 1.84 4.21
CA ILE A 82 15.67 1.90 5.61
C ILE A 82 16.30 0.80 6.47
N LEU A 83 16.43 -0.42 5.96
CA LEU A 83 17.07 -1.52 6.69
C LEU A 83 18.58 -1.30 6.88
N GLU A 84 19.22 -0.59 5.94
CA GLU A 84 20.64 -0.26 5.98
C GLU A 84 20.95 0.95 6.88
N THR A 85 20.08 1.98 6.91
CA THR A 85 20.36 3.29 7.54
C THR A 85 19.45 3.68 8.70
N GLY A 86 18.30 3.03 8.87
CA GLY A 86 17.27 3.36 9.87
C GLY A 86 16.19 4.31 9.37
#